data_AF-A0A4V1VG20-F1
#
_entry.id   AF-A0A4V1VG20-F1
#
_cell.length_a   1.000
_cell.length_b   1.000
_cell.length_c   1.000
_cell.angle_alpha   90.00
_cell.angle_beta   90.00
_cell.angle_gamma   90.00
#
_symmetry.space_group_name_H-M   'P 1'
#
loop_
_entity.id
_entity.type
_entity.pdbx_description
1 polymer ?
#
loop_
_entity_poly.entity_id
_entity_poly.type
_entity_poly.pdbx_seq_one_letter_code
_entity_poly.pdbx_strand_id
1 'polypeptide(L)'
;MTTEDSAPGSNVAGPDRTERLNANLAKVEELSKRLTAAMTHRRQVDPALHGPAPDVYMKAAAAYFAEMVSNPARVVEHQVSYWGKTLKHYVEAQQTLAKGEFKAPPDPNPKDRRFQNPLWETHPFFNYVKQQYQMNAEAISTAVGDMETLHPADRKRVEYFTKQIVDMFSPTNFLGTNPEALEKAVETDGESLVQGLENLVRDIEANQ
;
A
#
# COMPACT_ATOMS: atom_id res chain seq x y z
N MET A 1 -5.61 -1.13 -58.93
CA MET A 1 -6.33 -0.41 -57.85
C MET A 1 -6.49 -1.40 -56.71
N THR A 2 -5.52 -1.43 -55.80
CA THR A 2 -5.55 -2.20 -54.56
C THR A 2 -4.75 -1.39 -53.56
N THR A 3 -5.49 -0.66 -52.73
CA THR A 3 -4.99 0.06 -51.56
C THR A 3 -4.63 -0.98 -50.49
N GLU A 4 -3.35 -1.08 -50.15
CA GLU A 4 -2.92 -1.76 -48.92
C GLU A 4 -3.27 -0.84 -47.75
N ASP A 5 -4.29 -1.26 -47.02
CA ASP A 5 -4.79 -0.58 -45.83
C ASP A 5 -3.81 -0.81 -44.68
N SER A 6 -3.30 0.29 -44.14
CA SER A 6 -2.28 0.32 -43.09
C SER A 6 -2.93 0.03 -41.75
N ALA A 7 -2.61 -1.10 -41.13
CA ALA A 7 -2.98 -1.38 -39.74
C ALA A 7 -2.16 -0.48 -38.77
N PRO A 8 -2.76 0.05 -37.68
CA PRO A 8 -2.10 1.00 -36.81
C PRO A 8 -1.12 0.33 -35.84
N GLY A 9 0.11 0.86 -35.86
CA GLY A 9 1.25 0.66 -34.96
C GLY A 9 1.08 -0.26 -33.74
N SER A 10 1.57 -1.49 -33.89
CA SER A 10 2.18 -2.21 -32.76
C SER A 10 3.51 -1.52 -32.44
N ASN A 11 3.51 -0.68 -31.41
CA ASN A 11 4.73 -0.08 -30.87
C ASN A 11 5.54 -1.16 -30.12
N VAL A 12 6.15 -2.07 -30.88
CA VAL A 12 7.14 -3.02 -30.37
C VAL A 12 8.34 -2.16 -29.96
N ALA A 13 8.65 -2.14 -28.67
CA ALA A 13 9.78 -1.39 -28.13
C ALA A 13 11.05 -1.63 -28.97
N GLY A 14 11.63 -0.55 -29.50
CA GLY A 14 12.87 -0.64 -30.27
C GLY A 14 14.02 -1.21 -29.44
N PRO A 15 15.04 -1.82 -30.08
CA PRO A 15 16.19 -2.42 -29.39
C PRO A 15 16.87 -1.47 -28.40
N ASP A 16 17.00 -0.18 -28.75
CA ASP A 16 17.58 0.88 -27.91
C ASP A 16 16.82 1.08 -26.57
N ARG A 17 15.48 1.00 -26.59
CA ARG A 17 14.65 1.13 -25.37
C ARG A 17 14.87 -0.04 -24.42
N THR A 18 14.96 -1.24 -24.98
CA THR A 18 15.18 -2.47 -24.21
C THR A 18 16.58 -2.49 -23.60
N GLU A 19 17.59 -2.05 -24.35
CA GLU A 19 18.96 -1.89 -23.85
C GLU A 19 19.03 -0.88 -22.69
N ARG A 20 18.39 0.30 -22.84
CA ARG A 20 18.31 1.31 -21.78
C ARG A 20 17.63 0.77 -20.52
N LEU A 21 16.50 0.08 -20.67
CA LEU A 21 15.80 -0.54 -19.56
C LEU A 21 16.69 -1.55 -18.82
N ASN A 22 17.33 -2.45 -19.56
CA ASN A 22 18.24 -3.45 -18.98
C ASN A 22 19.42 -2.79 -18.24
N ALA A 23 20.00 -1.73 -18.79
CA ALA A 23 21.07 -0.98 -18.15
C ALA A 23 20.59 -0.30 -16.85
N ASN A 24 19.39 0.27 -16.84
CA ASN A 24 18.83 0.88 -15.63
C ASN A 24 18.47 -0.16 -14.56
N LEU A 25 17.94 -1.34 -14.96
CA LEU A 25 17.69 -2.44 -14.02
C LEU A 25 18.98 -2.97 -13.38
N ALA A 26 20.07 -3.08 -14.15
CA ALA A 26 21.38 -3.43 -13.60
C ALA A 26 21.86 -2.42 -12.54
N LYS A 27 21.66 -1.11 -12.79
CA LYS A 27 21.95 -0.07 -11.78
C LYS A 27 21.09 -0.19 -10.54
N VAL A 28 19.79 -0.49 -10.69
CA VAL A 28 18.89 -0.73 -9.54
C VAL A 28 19.40 -1.89 -8.69
N GLU A 29 19.89 -2.97 -9.30
CA GLU A 29 20.48 -4.10 -8.58
C GLU A 29 21.74 -3.70 -7.79
N GLU A 30 22.64 -2.94 -8.42
CA GLU A 30 23.85 -2.40 -7.78
C GLU A 30 23.48 -1.50 -6.58
N LEU A 31 22.54 -0.57 -6.77
CA LEU A 31 22.06 0.31 -5.71
C LEU A 31 21.38 -0.45 -4.58
N SER A 32 20.66 -1.53 -4.88
CA SER A 32 20.03 -2.38 -3.86
C SER A 32 21.08 -3.08 -2.99
N LYS A 33 22.20 -3.52 -3.58
CA LYS A 33 23.34 -4.08 -2.83
C LYS A 33 23.97 -3.00 -1.94
N ARG A 34 24.21 -1.80 -2.48
CA ARG A 34 24.76 -0.66 -1.73
C ARG A 34 23.84 -0.23 -0.58
N LEU A 35 22.53 -0.18 -0.81
CA LEU A 35 21.51 0.08 0.20
C LEU A 35 21.58 -0.93 1.35
N THR A 36 21.66 -2.22 1.03
CA THR A 36 21.75 -3.29 2.04
C THR A 36 23.02 -3.15 2.89
N ALA A 37 24.14 -2.80 2.28
CA ALA A 37 25.40 -2.52 2.98
C ALA A 37 25.33 -1.23 3.83
N ALA A 38 24.65 -0.20 3.37
CA ALA A 38 24.47 1.04 4.13
C ALA A 38 23.55 0.83 5.35
N MET A 39 22.49 0.02 5.22
CA MET A 39 21.56 -0.28 6.32
C MET A 39 22.18 -1.06 7.47
N THR A 40 23.22 -1.88 7.22
CA THR A 40 23.93 -2.61 8.28
C THR A 40 24.75 -1.70 9.19
N HIS A 41 25.09 -0.49 8.71
CA HIS A 41 25.85 0.51 9.46
C HIS A 41 24.97 1.63 10.02
N ARG A 42 23.63 1.48 9.97
CA ARG A 42 22.73 2.55 10.40
C ARG A 42 22.86 2.83 11.90
N ARG A 43 22.82 4.11 12.26
CA ARG A 43 22.73 4.58 13.63
C ARG A 43 21.56 3.96 14.38
N GLN A 44 21.82 3.42 15.56
CA GLN A 44 20.74 2.99 16.47
C GLN A 44 20.07 4.25 17.04
N VAL A 45 18.80 4.44 16.70
CA VAL A 45 17.96 5.53 17.22
C VAL A 45 17.51 5.16 18.64
N ASP A 46 17.51 6.16 19.53
CA ASP A 46 17.11 6.02 20.93
C ASP A 46 15.72 5.35 21.06
N PRO A 47 15.58 4.31 21.90
CA PRO A 47 14.29 3.68 22.19
C PRO A 47 13.18 4.64 22.62
N ALA A 48 13.52 5.76 23.26
CA ALA A 48 12.55 6.78 23.67
C ALA A 48 11.95 7.56 22.48
N LEU A 49 12.56 7.46 21.30
CA LEU A 49 12.05 8.03 20.04
C LEU A 49 11.22 7.01 19.24
N HIS A 50 11.15 5.74 19.68
CA HIS A 50 10.33 4.70 19.05
C HIS A 50 8.94 4.67 19.66
N GLY A 51 7.91 4.94 18.86
CA GLY A 51 6.51 4.61 19.17
C GLY A 51 5.98 5.09 20.54
N PRO A 52 4.76 4.71 20.91
CA PRO A 52 4.28 4.86 22.28
C PRO A 52 5.05 3.92 23.22
N ALA A 53 5.17 4.31 24.49
CA ALA A 53 5.86 3.49 25.49
C ALA A 53 5.23 2.08 25.62
N PRO A 54 6.01 1.04 26.01
CA PRO A 54 5.53 -0.34 26.10
C PRO A 54 4.24 -0.53 26.91
N ASP A 55 4.01 0.33 27.91
CA ASP A 55 2.80 0.30 28.74
C ASP A 55 1.53 0.61 27.94
N VAL A 56 1.62 1.47 26.92
CA VAL A 56 0.48 1.81 26.06
C VAL A 56 0.04 0.59 25.24
N TYR A 57 0.99 -0.19 24.71
CA TYR A 57 0.68 -1.43 23.99
C TYR A 57 0.04 -2.47 24.90
N MET A 58 0.57 -2.65 26.12
CA MET A 58 0.01 -3.57 27.10
C MET A 58 -1.40 -3.17 27.52
N LYS A 59 -1.65 -1.86 27.75
CA LYS A 59 -2.97 -1.32 28.06
C LYS A 59 -3.95 -1.51 26.90
N ALA A 60 -3.52 -1.24 25.66
CA ALA A 60 -4.35 -1.44 24.48
C ALA A 60 -4.72 -2.93 24.28
N ALA A 61 -3.76 -3.84 24.47
CA ALA A 61 -4.00 -5.29 24.41
C ALA A 61 -4.96 -5.75 25.52
N ALA A 62 -4.78 -5.26 26.75
CA ALA A 62 -5.67 -5.56 27.87
C ALA A 62 -7.08 -4.99 27.65
N ALA A 63 -7.19 -3.77 27.12
CA ALA A 63 -8.46 -3.14 26.77
C ALA A 63 -9.21 -3.91 25.67
N TYR A 64 -8.49 -4.36 24.63
CA TYR A 64 -9.05 -5.20 23.58
C TYR A 64 -9.56 -6.53 24.12
N PHE A 65 -8.78 -7.19 24.98
CA PHE A 65 -9.21 -8.44 25.62
C PHE A 65 -10.40 -8.23 26.56
N ALA A 66 -10.40 -7.15 27.33
CA ALA A 66 -11.51 -6.79 28.20
C ALA A 66 -12.80 -6.58 27.38
N GLU A 67 -12.74 -5.82 26.28
CA GLU A 67 -13.87 -5.57 25.38
C GLU A 67 -14.42 -6.88 24.78
N MET A 68 -13.55 -7.82 24.42
CA MET A 68 -13.96 -9.14 23.93
C MET A 68 -14.74 -9.95 24.96
N VAL A 69 -14.39 -9.84 26.25
CA VAL A 69 -15.07 -10.56 27.34
C VAL A 69 -16.34 -9.83 27.78
N SER A 70 -16.32 -8.50 27.86
CA SER A 70 -17.45 -7.69 28.34
C SER A 70 -18.53 -7.47 27.28
N ASN A 71 -18.12 -7.33 26.01
CA ASN A 71 -19.01 -7.03 24.87
C ASN A 71 -18.74 -7.96 23.68
N PRO A 72 -18.84 -9.29 23.84
CA PRO A 72 -18.53 -10.25 22.79
C PRO A 72 -19.36 -10.04 21.51
N ALA A 73 -20.60 -9.55 21.66
CA ALA A 73 -21.48 -9.24 20.53
C ALA A 73 -20.90 -8.17 19.60
N ARG A 74 -20.27 -7.11 20.14
CA ARG A 74 -19.68 -6.01 19.37
C ARG A 74 -18.47 -6.49 18.57
N VAL A 75 -17.59 -7.29 19.20
CA VAL A 75 -16.44 -7.91 18.51
C VAL A 75 -16.90 -8.86 17.40
N VAL A 76 -17.90 -9.71 17.68
CA VAL A 76 -18.48 -10.61 16.67
C VAL A 76 -19.12 -9.82 15.53
N GLU A 77 -19.83 -8.73 15.81
CA GLU A 77 -20.43 -7.86 14.81
C GLU A 77 -19.38 -7.26 13.87
N HIS A 78 -18.28 -6.73 14.39
CA HIS A 78 -17.17 -6.23 13.57
C HIS A 78 -16.57 -7.32 12.69
N GLN A 79 -16.37 -8.53 13.25
CA GLN A 79 -15.84 -9.67 12.49
C GLN A 79 -16.80 -10.09 11.37
N VAL A 80 -18.08 -10.28 11.67
CA VAL A 80 -19.11 -10.67 10.69
C VAL A 80 -19.24 -9.62 9.58
N SER A 81 -19.25 -8.33 9.94
CA SER A 81 -19.27 -7.22 8.99
C SER A 81 -18.05 -7.23 8.06
N TYR A 82 -16.85 -7.40 8.61
CA TYR A 82 -15.61 -7.48 7.85
C TYR A 82 -15.57 -8.67 6.89
N TRP A 83 -15.90 -9.87 7.36
CA TRP A 83 -15.93 -11.08 6.54
C TRP A 83 -17.01 -11.02 5.45
N GLY A 84 -18.17 -10.45 5.75
CA GLY A 84 -19.23 -10.21 4.78
C GLY A 84 -18.80 -9.27 3.65
N LYS A 85 -18.18 -8.12 3.99
CA LYS A 85 -17.62 -7.19 3.00
C LYS A 85 -16.53 -7.85 2.15
N THR A 86 -15.62 -8.58 2.78
CA THR A 86 -14.51 -9.27 2.09
C THR A 86 -15.00 -10.34 1.11
N LEU A 87 -15.93 -11.20 1.54
CA LEU A 87 -16.50 -12.24 0.69
C LEU A 87 -17.28 -11.66 -0.49
N LYS A 88 -18.08 -10.62 -0.25
CA LYS A 88 -18.80 -9.89 -1.30
C LYS A 88 -17.83 -9.34 -2.35
N HIS A 89 -16.78 -8.65 -1.91
CA HIS A 89 -15.80 -8.05 -2.80
C HIS A 89 -15.02 -9.09 -3.61
N TYR A 90 -14.69 -10.24 -3.00
CA TYR A 90 -14.07 -11.37 -3.70
C TYR A 90 -15.00 -11.96 -4.79
N VAL A 91 -16.28 -12.19 -4.46
CA VAL A 91 -17.27 -12.71 -5.42
C VAL A 91 -17.48 -11.73 -6.58
N GLU A 92 -17.58 -10.43 -6.31
CA GLU A 92 -17.74 -9.38 -7.33
C GLU A 92 -16.52 -9.30 -8.27
N ALA A 93 -15.30 -9.37 -7.71
CA ALA A 93 -14.06 -9.41 -8.50
C ALA A 93 -14.00 -10.66 -9.38
N GLN A 94 -14.32 -11.84 -8.83
CA GLN A 94 -14.31 -13.10 -9.57
C GLN A 94 -15.37 -13.14 -10.67
N GLN A 95 -16.58 -12.62 -10.41
CA GLN A 95 -17.64 -12.53 -11.43
C GLN A 95 -17.27 -11.60 -12.58
N THR A 96 -16.63 -10.47 -12.28
CA THR A 96 -16.18 -9.51 -13.30
C THR A 96 -15.10 -10.12 -14.19
N LEU A 97 -14.11 -10.78 -13.59
CA LEU A 97 -13.08 -11.53 -14.33
C LEU A 97 -13.66 -12.69 -15.13
N ALA A 98 -14.61 -13.46 -14.57
CA ALA A 98 -15.24 -14.60 -15.24
C ALA A 98 -16.10 -14.19 -16.45
N LYS A 99 -16.62 -12.96 -16.48
CA LYS A 99 -17.34 -12.38 -17.63
C LYS A 99 -16.40 -11.91 -18.75
N GLY A 100 -15.08 -11.98 -18.55
CA GLY A 100 -14.09 -11.42 -19.46
C GLY A 100 -14.06 -9.89 -19.46
N GLU A 101 -14.77 -9.25 -18.53
CA GLU A 101 -14.77 -7.81 -18.37
C GLU A 101 -13.55 -7.42 -17.53
N PHE A 102 -12.51 -6.87 -18.16
CA PHE A 102 -11.33 -6.35 -17.46
C PHE A 102 -11.59 -4.95 -16.90
N LYS A 103 -12.73 -4.79 -16.22
CA LYS A 103 -13.21 -3.52 -15.67
C LYS A 103 -13.22 -3.59 -14.15
N ALA A 104 -12.73 -2.56 -13.48
CA ALA A 104 -12.83 -2.47 -12.04
C ALA A 104 -14.31 -2.38 -11.57
N PRO A 105 -14.69 -3.05 -10.46
CA PRO A 105 -15.99 -2.86 -9.86
C PRO A 105 -16.15 -1.43 -9.30
N PRO A 106 -17.39 -0.94 -9.11
CA PRO A 106 -17.62 0.36 -8.48
C PRO A 106 -16.97 0.44 -7.10
N ASP A 107 -16.31 1.57 -6.81
CA ASP A 107 -15.76 1.85 -5.48
C ASP A 107 -16.69 2.80 -4.71
N PRO A 108 -17.35 2.34 -3.62
CA PRO A 108 -18.20 3.19 -2.79
C PRO A 108 -17.42 4.00 -1.74
N ASN A 109 -16.10 3.79 -1.60
CA ASN A 109 -15.31 4.41 -0.53
C ASN A 109 -15.08 5.91 -0.76
N PRO A 110 -14.83 6.70 0.31
CA PRO A 110 -14.47 8.10 0.18
C PRO A 110 -13.22 8.30 -0.68
N LYS A 111 -13.20 9.41 -1.45
CA LYS A 111 -12.02 9.78 -2.22
C LYS A 111 -10.83 10.07 -1.30
N ASP A 112 -9.72 9.39 -1.52
CA ASP A 112 -8.45 9.62 -0.86
C ASP A 112 -7.45 10.20 -1.87
N ARG A 113 -6.80 11.30 -1.50
CA ARG A 113 -5.82 12.01 -2.34
C ARG A 113 -4.62 11.13 -2.72
N ARG A 114 -4.36 10.05 -1.98
CA ARG A 114 -3.32 9.07 -2.32
C ARG A 114 -3.65 8.24 -3.57
N PHE A 115 -4.94 8.07 -3.89
CA PHE A 115 -5.40 7.24 -5.00
C PHE A 115 -5.92 8.10 -6.17
N GLN A 116 -5.13 9.07 -6.61
CA GLN A 116 -5.52 10.01 -7.67
C GLN A 116 -5.34 9.47 -9.09
N ASN A 117 -4.42 8.53 -9.29
CA ASN A 117 -4.24 7.93 -10.62
C ASN A 117 -5.52 7.22 -11.08
N PRO A 118 -5.98 7.45 -12.33
CA PRO A 118 -7.17 6.80 -12.88
C PRO A 118 -7.15 5.27 -12.79
N LEU A 119 -5.97 4.64 -12.82
CA LEU A 119 -5.82 3.19 -12.71
C LEU A 119 -6.37 2.62 -11.39
N TRP A 120 -6.42 3.41 -10.32
CA TRP A 120 -7.08 3.03 -9.07
C TRP A 120 -8.59 2.81 -9.23
N GLU A 121 -9.22 3.43 -10.23
CA GLU A 121 -10.65 3.28 -10.53
C GLU A 121 -10.93 2.42 -11.76
N THR A 122 -10.00 2.34 -12.71
CA THR A 122 -10.26 1.68 -13.99
C THR A 122 -9.70 0.27 -14.06
N HIS A 123 -8.57 0.00 -13.41
CA HIS A 123 -7.86 -1.26 -13.52
C HIS A 123 -8.25 -2.23 -12.38
N PRO A 124 -8.74 -3.44 -12.69
CA PRO A 124 -9.28 -4.38 -11.69
C PRO A 124 -8.33 -4.66 -10.52
N PHE A 125 -7.04 -4.89 -10.79
CA PHE A 125 -6.05 -5.19 -9.75
C PHE A 125 -5.81 -4.01 -8.79
N PHE A 126 -5.53 -2.82 -9.32
CA PHE A 126 -5.25 -1.65 -8.48
C PHE A 126 -6.50 -1.23 -7.69
N ASN A 127 -7.67 -1.29 -8.32
CA ASN A 127 -8.93 -1.06 -7.64
C ASN A 127 -9.15 -2.05 -6.49
N TYR A 128 -8.93 -3.35 -6.72
CA TYR A 128 -9.05 -4.36 -5.68
C TYR A 128 -8.11 -4.10 -4.49
N VAL A 129 -6.84 -3.80 -4.77
CA VAL A 129 -5.84 -3.51 -3.74
C VAL A 129 -6.20 -2.25 -2.94
N LYS A 130 -6.66 -1.18 -3.61
CA LYS A 130 -7.14 0.05 -2.96
C LYS A 130 -8.31 -0.25 -2.03
N GLN A 131 -9.36 -0.90 -2.52
CA GLN A 131 -10.57 -1.16 -1.74
C GLN A 131 -10.25 -2.06 -0.54
N GLN A 132 -9.42 -3.10 -0.71
CA GLN A 132 -9.00 -3.96 0.40
C GLN A 132 -8.26 -3.17 1.48
N TYR A 133 -7.34 -2.29 1.08
CA TYR A 133 -6.64 -1.41 2.03
C TYR A 133 -7.61 -0.49 2.77
N GLN A 134 -8.55 0.17 2.07
CA GLN A 134 -9.52 1.07 2.69
C GLN A 134 -10.45 0.34 3.66
N MET A 135 -10.93 -0.85 3.30
CA MET A 135 -11.74 -1.70 4.19
C MET A 135 -10.98 -2.10 5.46
N ASN A 136 -9.70 -2.48 5.33
CA ASN A 136 -8.85 -2.82 6.47
C ASN A 136 -8.59 -1.59 7.36
N ALA A 137 -8.29 -0.44 6.74
CA ALA A 137 -8.06 0.83 7.44
C ALA A 137 -9.30 1.27 8.24
N GLU A 138 -10.49 1.19 7.63
CA GLU A 138 -11.76 1.49 8.29
C GLU A 138 -12.00 0.53 9.48
N ALA A 139 -11.85 -0.78 9.27
CA ALA A 139 -12.07 -1.78 10.31
C ALA A 139 -11.16 -1.57 11.53
N ILE A 140 -9.87 -1.31 11.30
CA ILE A 140 -8.89 -1.04 12.35
C ILE A 140 -9.22 0.27 13.08
N SER A 141 -9.57 1.33 12.32
CA SER A 141 -9.91 2.62 12.91
C SER A 141 -11.15 2.54 13.80
N THR A 142 -12.18 1.81 13.37
CA THR A 142 -13.41 1.59 14.14
C THR A 142 -13.11 0.80 15.42
N ALA A 143 -12.37 -0.31 15.30
CA ALA A 143 -12.02 -1.13 16.47
C ALA A 143 -11.25 -0.36 17.54
N VAL A 144 -10.38 0.59 17.15
CA VAL A 144 -9.66 1.45 18.10
C VAL A 144 -10.56 2.55 18.66
N GLY A 145 -11.42 3.16 17.85
CA GLY A 145 -12.35 4.19 18.30
C GLY A 145 -13.35 3.70 19.36
N ASP A 146 -13.79 2.45 19.21
CA ASP A 146 -14.76 1.80 20.10
C ASP A 146 -14.16 1.30 21.44
N MET A 147 -12.85 1.48 21.66
CA MET A 147 -12.20 1.12 22.93
C MET A 147 -12.58 2.08 24.06
N GLU A 148 -13.70 1.80 24.73
CA GLU A 148 -14.23 2.65 25.80
C GLU A 148 -13.41 2.61 27.11
N THR A 149 -12.65 1.54 27.34
CA THR A 149 -11.95 1.24 28.59
C THR A 149 -10.62 2.00 28.77
N LEU A 150 -10.14 2.71 27.75
CA LEU A 150 -8.90 3.49 27.81
C LEU A 150 -9.15 4.92 28.30
N HIS A 151 -8.23 5.42 29.15
CA HIS A 151 -8.18 6.82 29.52
C HIS A 151 -8.03 7.72 28.26
N PRO A 152 -8.70 8.89 28.18
CA PRO A 152 -8.74 9.70 26.96
C PRO A 152 -7.37 10.04 26.35
N ALA A 153 -6.36 10.30 27.19
CA ALA A 153 -5.00 10.59 26.74
C ALA A 153 -4.33 9.37 26.06
N ASP A 154 -4.57 8.17 26.57
CA ASP A 154 -4.01 6.93 26.01
C ASP A 154 -4.77 6.54 24.74
N ARG A 155 -6.10 6.73 24.69
CA ARG A 155 -6.90 6.52 23.48
C ARG A 155 -6.41 7.36 22.30
N LYS A 156 -6.21 8.67 22.51
CA LYS A 156 -5.71 9.58 21.47
C LYS A 156 -4.33 9.15 20.93
N ARG A 157 -3.47 8.62 21.80
CA ARG A 157 -2.16 8.07 21.38
C ARG A 157 -2.35 6.81 20.54
N VAL A 158 -3.16 5.86 21.01
CA VAL A 158 -3.44 4.61 20.28
C VAL A 158 -4.04 4.91 18.90
N GLU A 159 -5.02 5.81 18.79
CA GLU A 159 -5.59 6.25 17.51
C GLU A 159 -4.52 6.84 16.58
N TYR A 160 -3.70 7.76 17.10
CA TYR A 160 -2.65 8.41 16.32
C TYR A 160 -1.60 7.43 15.79
N PHE A 161 -1.12 6.50 16.62
CA PHE A 161 -0.15 5.50 16.20
C PHE A 161 -0.75 4.43 15.29
N THR A 162 -2.00 4.04 15.54
CA THR A 162 -2.73 3.13 14.64
C THR A 162 -2.82 3.72 13.25
N LYS A 163 -3.19 5.00 13.12
CA LYS A 163 -3.22 5.69 11.83
C LYS A 163 -1.87 5.67 11.12
N GLN A 164 -0.78 5.95 11.84
CA GLN A 164 0.57 5.90 11.26
C GLN A 164 0.95 4.50 10.76
N ILE A 165 0.60 3.45 11.52
CA ILE A 165 0.83 2.07 11.11
C ILE A 165 0.03 1.75 9.85
N VAL A 166 -1.26 2.09 9.82
CA VAL A 166 -2.12 1.90 8.64
C VAL A 166 -1.54 2.64 7.43
N ASP A 167 -1.15 3.90 7.60
CA ASP A 167 -0.58 4.74 6.53
C ASP A 167 0.76 4.17 6.00
N MET A 168 1.56 3.50 6.86
CA MET A 168 2.80 2.83 6.46
C MET A 168 2.54 1.64 5.53
N PHE A 169 1.42 0.94 5.70
CA PHE A 169 0.99 -0.17 4.84
C PHE A 169 0.18 0.27 3.61
N SER A 170 0.10 1.58 3.34
CA SER A 170 -0.61 2.08 2.16
C SER A 170 -0.01 1.49 0.87
N PRO A 171 -0.85 1.03 -0.09
CA PRO A 171 -0.39 0.48 -1.37
C PRO A 171 0.49 1.44 -2.18
N THR A 172 0.36 2.75 -1.98
CA THR A 172 1.19 3.77 -2.64
C THR A 172 2.65 3.72 -2.20
N ASN A 173 2.96 3.07 -1.09
CA ASN A 173 4.34 2.98 -0.56
C ASN A 173 5.17 1.86 -1.21
N PHE A 174 4.54 0.97 -2.00
CA PHE A 174 5.23 -0.17 -2.60
C PHE A 174 5.13 -0.12 -4.12
N LEU A 175 6.27 -0.27 -4.80
CA LEU A 175 6.35 -0.18 -6.27
C LEU A 175 5.37 -1.14 -6.97
N GLY A 176 5.30 -2.40 -6.54
CA GLY A 176 4.46 -3.43 -7.18
C GLY A 176 2.96 -3.19 -7.07
N THR A 177 2.53 -2.27 -6.20
CA THR A 177 1.12 -1.93 -5.99
C THR A 177 0.81 -0.48 -6.35
N ASN A 178 1.79 0.31 -6.77
CA ASN A 178 1.63 1.74 -7.06
C ASN A 178 1.59 1.97 -8.59
N PRO A 179 0.42 2.24 -9.17
CA PRO A 179 0.29 2.47 -10.60
C PRO A 179 1.04 3.72 -11.05
N GLU A 180 1.04 4.81 -10.28
CA GLU A 180 1.83 6.01 -10.60
C GLU A 180 3.32 5.69 -10.75
N ALA A 181 3.87 4.88 -9.83
CA ALA A 181 5.29 4.52 -9.83
C ALA A 181 5.62 3.56 -10.98
N LEU A 182 4.75 2.59 -11.26
CA LEU A 182 4.92 1.64 -12.37
C LEU A 182 4.85 2.34 -13.73
N GLU A 183 3.86 3.21 -13.94
CA GLU A 183 3.76 4.03 -15.15
C GLU A 183 5.02 4.88 -15.31
N LYS A 184 5.47 5.54 -14.24
CA LYS A 184 6.67 6.37 -14.32
C LYS A 184 7.94 5.56 -14.62
N ALA A 185 8.06 4.36 -14.06
CA ALA A 185 9.16 3.46 -14.37
C ALA A 185 9.14 3.04 -15.85
N VAL A 186 7.97 2.75 -16.42
CA VAL A 186 7.84 2.40 -17.84
C VAL A 186 8.13 3.60 -18.76
N GLU A 187 7.64 4.79 -18.42
CA GLU A 187 7.86 6.03 -19.17
C GLU A 187 9.34 6.43 -19.25
N THR A 188 10.09 6.13 -18.19
CA THR A 188 11.50 6.50 -18.04
C THR A 188 12.46 5.34 -18.29
N ASP A 189 11.96 4.21 -18.78
CA ASP A 189 12.71 2.96 -18.94
C ASP A 189 13.56 2.61 -17.69
N GLY A 190 12.94 2.74 -16.52
CA GLY A 190 13.53 2.44 -15.22
C GLY A 190 14.42 3.54 -14.63
N GLU A 191 14.65 4.65 -15.32
CA GLU A 191 15.53 5.71 -14.80
C GLU A 191 14.99 6.35 -13.52
N SER A 192 13.66 6.49 -13.39
CA SER A 192 13.04 7.00 -12.15
C SER A 192 13.35 6.13 -10.93
N LEU A 193 13.47 4.81 -11.12
CA LEU A 193 13.83 3.86 -10.06
C LEU A 193 15.29 4.03 -9.66
N VAL A 194 16.19 4.20 -10.63
CA VAL A 194 17.61 4.46 -10.38
C VAL A 194 17.77 5.74 -9.56
N GLN A 195 17.13 6.84 -9.97
CA GLN A 195 17.20 8.11 -9.26
C GLN A 195 16.62 7.99 -7.84
N GLY A 196 15.48 7.32 -7.68
CA GLY A 196 14.86 7.09 -6.37
C GLY A 196 15.74 6.29 -5.41
N LEU A 197 16.32 5.18 -5.87
CA LEU A 197 17.22 4.36 -5.07
C LEU A 197 18.52 5.10 -4.75
N GLU A 198 19.09 5.84 -5.69
CA GLU A 198 20.30 6.64 -5.43
C GLU A 198 20.02 7.69 -4.34
N ASN A 199 18.88 8.37 -4.39
CA ASN A 199 18.48 9.31 -3.35
C ASN A 199 18.40 8.61 -1.98
N LEU A 200 17.70 7.47 -1.90
CA LEU A 200 17.56 6.70 -0.66
C LEU A 200 18.90 6.23 -0.09
N VAL A 201 19.78 5.71 -0.95
CA VAL A 201 21.12 5.27 -0.55
C VAL A 201 21.93 6.45 -0.01
N ARG A 202 21.96 7.58 -0.73
CA ARG A 202 22.67 8.79 -0.28
C ARG A 202 22.13 9.28 1.05
N ASP A 203 20.80 9.25 1.25
CA ASP A 203 20.20 9.69 2.50
C ASP A 203 20.61 8.79 3.68
N ILE A 204 20.68 7.47 3.48
CA ILE A 204 21.10 6.54 4.54
C ILE A 204 22.60 6.68 4.83
N GLU A 205 23.43 6.84 3.80
CA GLU A 205 24.88 7.05 3.97
C GLU A 205 25.21 8.40 4.61
N ALA A 206 24.45 9.45 4.29
CA ALA A 206 24.63 10.79 4.86
C ALA A 206 24.13 10.90 6.32
N ASN A 207 23.21 10.03 6.75
CA ASN A 207 22.65 10.00 8.11
C ASN A 207 23.23 8.88 8.99
N GLN A 208 24.46 8.42 8.72
CA GLN A 208 25.22 7.52 9.61
C GLN A 208 25.66 8.22 10.91
#